data_AF-A0A9X1LQ81-F1
#
_entry.id   AF-A0A9X1LQ81-F1
#
_cell.length_a   1.000
_cell.length_b   1.000
_cell.length_c   1.000
_cell.angle_alpha   90.00
_cell.angle_beta   90.00
_cell.angle_gamma   90.00
#
_symmetry.space_group_name_H-M   'P 1'
#
loop_
_entity.id
_entity.type
_entity.pdbx_description
1 polymer ?
#
loop_
_entity_poly.entity_id
_entity_poly.type
_entity_poly.pdbx_seq_one_letter_code
_entity_poly.pdbx_strand_id
1 'polypeptide(L)'
;MRRAATAIGLVGLFVIVMLASSVQGIPRITPPDFARPDTPPQELPQPSGSPTAGPLPEPESDLLNTIIGVVFLLIAVAVGVLLVILIVRALMRAWRDRPLRRRDGGEVDTESTGEAILQEPDAVAPAIRRGVAGALRSIAEGATPTDAIVAAWVGLEESASDAGITRGRSETPSEFAMRIITRRAGITEAATSLLALYERVRFGGHEADEQDRAAAHAALTTIEEGWR
;
A
#
# COMPACT_ATOMS: atom_id res chain seq x y z
N MET A 1 12.52 -11.47 9.32
CA MET A 1 13.58 -10.65 8.68
C MET A 1 14.18 -11.33 7.44
N ARG A 2 14.73 -12.55 7.52
CA ARG A 2 15.29 -13.27 6.34
C ARG A 2 14.34 -13.39 5.14
N ARG A 3 13.06 -13.70 5.37
CA ARG A 3 12.04 -13.83 4.30
C ARG A 3 11.67 -12.52 3.61
N ALA A 4 11.80 -11.38 4.32
CA ALA A 4 11.56 -10.06 3.75
C ALA A 4 12.76 -9.58 2.93
N ALA A 5 13.98 -9.86 3.40
CA ALA A 5 15.20 -9.60 2.65
C ALA A 5 15.26 -10.43 1.34
N THR A 6 14.82 -11.69 1.37
CA THR A 6 14.74 -12.51 0.14
C THR A 6 13.67 -12.02 -0.83
N ALA A 7 12.53 -11.52 -0.34
CA ALA A 7 11.49 -10.96 -1.20
C ALA A 7 11.93 -9.64 -1.85
N ILE A 8 12.60 -8.76 -1.10
CA ILE A 8 13.18 -7.52 -1.63
C ILE A 8 14.27 -7.83 -2.67
N GLY A 9 15.12 -8.81 -2.40
CA GLY A 9 16.12 -9.28 -3.35
C GLY A 9 15.51 -9.84 -4.64
N LEU A 10 14.42 -10.62 -4.54
CA LEU A 10 13.71 -11.18 -5.69
C LEU A 10 13.04 -10.10 -6.55
N VAL A 11 12.41 -9.11 -5.93
CA VAL A 11 11.78 -7.99 -6.65
C VAL A 11 12.84 -7.12 -7.31
N GLY A 12 13.93 -6.80 -6.61
CA GLY A 12 15.05 -6.05 -7.20
C GLY A 12 15.69 -6.81 -8.37
N LEU A 13 15.92 -8.11 -8.21
CA LEU A 13 16.45 -8.96 -9.29
C LEU A 13 15.51 -9.01 -10.49
N PHE A 14 14.20 -9.14 -10.26
CA PHE A 14 13.20 -9.15 -11.33
C PHE A 14 13.17 -7.83 -12.11
N VAL A 15 13.24 -6.69 -11.42
CA VAL A 15 13.31 -5.36 -12.05
C VAL A 15 14.57 -5.22 -12.88
N ILE A 16 15.73 -5.66 -12.36
CA ILE A 16 17.01 -5.62 -13.10
C ILE A 16 16.96 -6.50 -14.34
N VAL A 17 16.42 -7.73 -14.23
CA VAL A 17 16.27 -8.66 -15.36
C VAL A 17 15.32 -8.10 -16.42
N MET A 18 14.21 -7.48 -15.99
CA MET A 18 13.26 -6.87 -16.92
C MET A 18 13.88 -5.67 -17.65
N LEU A 19 14.64 -4.83 -16.95
CA LEU A 19 15.33 -3.69 -17.53
C LEU A 19 16.43 -4.13 -18.52
N ALA A 20 17.19 -5.19 -18.18
CA ALA A 20 18.21 -5.75 -19.05
C ALA A 20 17.60 -6.38 -20.32
N SER A 21 16.50 -7.13 -20.19
CA SER A 21 15.78 -7.71 -21.33
C SER A 21 15.17 -6.66 -22.25
N SER A 22 14.75 -5.52 -21.71
CA SER A 22 14.18 -4.42 -22.51
C SER A 22 15.20 -3.80 -23.48
N VAL A 23 16.50 -3.90 -23.20
CA VAL A 23 17.55 -3.31 -24.03
C VAL A 23 18.00 -4.25 -25.16
N GLN A 24 17.68 -5.55 -25.08
CA GLN A 24 18.16 -6.57 -26.03
C GLN A 24 17.13 -7.03 -27.08
N GLY A 25 15.92 -6.47 -27.07
CA GLY A 25 14.81 -6.89 -27.93
C GLY A 25 14.85 -6.39 -29.37
N ILE A 26 15.92 -6.67 -30.13
CA ILE A 26 15.86 -6.58 -31.61
C ILE A 26 16.13 -7.99 -32.16
N PRO A 27 15.09 -8.79 -32.48
CA PRO A 27 15.29 -10.10 -33.06
C PRO A 27 15.91 -9.97 -34.46
N ARG A 28 17.19 -10.33 -34.61
CA ARG A 28 17.83 -10.45 -35.92
C ARG A 28 17.47 -11.81 -36.52
N ILE A 29 16.43 -11.82 -37.35
CA ILE A 29 16.09 -12.99 -38.16
C ILE A 29 17.19 -13.14 -39.22
N THR A 30 18.07 -14.12 -39.02
CA THR A 30 19.05 -14.53 -40.03
C THR A 30 18.36 -15.53 -40.95
N PRO A 31 18.26 -15.28 -42.27
CA PRO A 31 17.67 -16.24 -43.19
C PRO A 31 18.44 -17.57 -43.11
N PRO A 32 17.75 -18.72 -43.12
CA PRO A 32 18.42 -20.01 -43.17
C PRO A 32 19.22 -20.13 -44.47
N ASP A 33 20.49 -20.48 -44.35
CA ASP A 33 21.37 -20.75 -45.49
C ASP A 33 20.96 -22.10 -46.10
N PHE A 34 20.08 -22.04 -47.10
CA PHE A 34 19.80 -23.21 -47.92
C PHE A 34 21.04 -23.46 -48.76
N ALA A 35 21.83 -24.47 -48.38
CA ALA A 35 22.87 -25.02 -49.23
C ALA A 35 22.21 -25.47 -50.54
N ARG A 36 22.28 -24.60 -51.56
CA ARG A 36 21.88 -24.90 -52.92
C ARG A 36 22.77 -26.06 -53.37
N PRO A 37 22.22 -27.22 -53.79
CA PRO A 37 23.02 -28.23 -54.44
C PRO A 37 23.73 -27.57 -55.63
N ASP A 38 25.02 -27.85 -55.82
CA ASP A 38 25.80 -27.38 -56.96
C ASP A 38 25.20 -27.95 -58.26
N THR A 39 24.15 -27.31 -58.76
CA THR A 39 23.68 -27.53 -60.11
C THR A 39 24.66 -26.79 -61.02
N PRO A 40 25.27 -27.45 -62.02
CA PRO A 40 26.11 -26.77 -63.01
C PRO A 40 25.36 -25.57 -63.59
N PRO A 41 26.00 -24.42 -63.84
CA PRO A 41 25.31 -23.25 -64.35
C PRO A 41 24.61 -23.59 -65.68
N GLN A 42 23.28 -23.61 -65.68
CA GLN A 42 22.55 -23.41 -66.92
C GLN A 42 22.57 -21.90 -67.20
N GLU A 43 23.20 -21.51 -68.32
CA GLU A 43 23.01 -20.19 -68.89
C GLU A 43 21.54 -20.04 -69.29
N LEU A 44 20.74 -19.42 -68.42
CA LEU A 44 19.46 -18.86 -68.85
C LEU A 44 19.76 -17.60 -69.70
N PRO A 45 19.04 -17.38 -70.82
CA PRO A 45 19.11 -16.12 -71.52
C PRO A 45 18.73 -14.99 -70.55
N GLN A 46 19.65 -14.06 -70.31
CA GLN A 46 19.37 -12.87 -69.49
C GLN A 46 18.37 -11.99 -70.26
N PRO A 47 17.14 -11.77 -69.77
CA PRO A 47 16.38 -10.63 -70.24
C PRO A 47 17.12 -9.36 -69.78
N SER A 48 17.58 -8.59 -70.75
CA SER A 48 18.18 -7.28 -70.52
C SER A 48 17.19 -6.37 -69.79
N GLY A 49 17.63 -5.77 -68.69
CA GLY A 49 16.98 -4.62 -68.07
C GLY A 49 16.19 -4.93 -66.81
N SER A 50 16.86 -4.93 -65.66
CA SER A 50 16.20 -4.51 -64.43
C SER A 50 16.44 -3.00 -64.28
N PRO A 51 15.41 -2.14 -64.29
CA PRO A 51 15.60 -0.77 -63.82
C PRO A 51 15.98 -0.85 -62.34
N THR A 52 17.14 -0.28 -61.99
CA THR A 52 17.49 -0.02 -60.60
C THR A 52 16.49 0.99 -60.05
N ALA A 53 15.46 0.51 -59.35
CA ALA A 53 14.63 1.37 -58.52
C ALA A 53 15.44 1.71 -57.25
N GLY A 54 15.67 3.00 -57.02
CA GLY A 54 16.54 3.52 -55.97
C GLY A 54 16.05 3.23 -54.55
N PRO A 55 16.84 3.60 -53.51
CA PRO A 55 16.47 3.40 -52.11
C PRO A 55 15.12 4.07 -51.85
N LEU A 56 14.16 3.29 -51.36
CA LEU A 56 12.88 3.83 -50.89
C LEU A 56 13.17 4.87 -49.81
N PRO A 57 12.52 6.05 -49.83
CA PRO A 57 12.57 6.92 -48.67
C PRO A 57 11.94 6.16 -47.49
N GLU A 58 12.66 6.03 -46.38
CA GLU A 58 12.08 5.63 -45.09
C GLU A 58 11.57 6.88 -44.36
N PRO A 59 10.26 7.19 -44.42
CA PRO A 59 9.68 7.99 -43.37
C PRO A 59 8.33 7.42 -42.94
N GLU A 60 8.25 7.02 -41.66
CA GLU A 60 7.03 6.93 -40.82
C GLU A 60 7.29 6.10 -39.54
N SER A 61 8.37 5.31 -39.51
CA SER A 61 8.76 4.44 -38.38
C SER A 61 9.21 5.19 -37.12
N ASP A 62 9.92 6.31 -37.25
CA ASP A 62 10.48 7.04 -36.10
C ASP A 62 9.41 7.67 -35.20
N LEU A 63 8.35 8.22 -35.79
CA LEU A 63 7.26 8.85 -35.02
C LEU A 63 6.43 7.79 -34.30
N LEU A 64 6.15 6.66 -34.98
CA LEU A 64 5.42 5.53 -34.40
C LEU A 64 6.23 4.89 -33.25
N ASN A 65 7.53 4.68 -33.45
CA ASN A 65 8.44 4.18 -32.41
C ASN A 65 8.55 5.13 -31.21
N THR A 66 8.57 6.45 -31.46
CA THR A 66 8.57 7.46 -30.40
C THR A 66 7.28 7.43 -29.58
N ILE A 67 6.11 7.35 -30.24
CA ILE A 67 4.81 7.24 -29.57
C ILE A 67 4.74 5.96 -28.74
N ILE A 68 5.17 4.83 -29.31
CA ILE A 68 5.23 3.55 -28.59
C ILE A 68 6.12 3.69 -27.35
N GLY A 69 7.30 4.29 -27.49
CA GLY A 69 8.22 4.53 -26.36
C GLY A 69 7.61 5.39 -25.26
N VAL A 70 6.92 6.47 -25.62
CA VAL A 70 6.23 7.35 -24.66
C VAL A 70 5.08 6.63 -23.96
N VAL A 71 4.27 5.84 -24.68
CA VAL A 71 3.19 5.04 -24.08
C VAL A 71 3.76 4.01 -23.10
N PHE A 72 4.82 3.31 -23.46
CA PHE A 72 5.49 2.37 -22.57
C PHE A 72 6.08 3.07 -21.33
N LEU A 73 6.66 4.26 -21.48
CA LEU A 73 7.15 5.06 -20.36
C LEU A 73 6.01 5.43 -19.41
N LEU A 74 4.88 5.89 -19.92
CA LEU A 74 3.71 6.23 -19.11
C LEU A 74 3.15 5.02 -18.36
N ILE A 75 3.06 3.86 -19.03
CA ILE A 75 2.66 2.60 -18.38
C ILE A 75 3.66 2.22 -17.30
N ALA A 76 4.96 2.32 -17.55
CA ALA A 76 6.00 2.02 -16.57
C ALA A 76 5.92 2.93 -15.34
N VAL A 77 5.68 4.24 -15.53
CA VAL A 77 5.46 5.19 -14.43
C VAL A 77 4.18 4.83 -13.65
N ALA A 78 3.08 4.54 -14.34
CA ALA A 78 1.82 4.16 -13.71
C ALA A 78 1.96 2.87 -12.87
N VAL A 79 2.65 1.85 -13.41
CA VAL A 79 2.97 0.61 -12.69
C VAL A 79 3.89 0.88 -11.50
N GLY A 80 4.88 1.77 -11.66
CA GLY A 80 5.77 2.20 -10.57
C GLY A 80 5.00 2.86 -9.43
N VAL A 81 4.11 3.81 -9.75
CA VAL A 81 3.24 4.46 -8.76
C VAL A 81 2.32 3.45 -8.08
N LEU A 82 1.70 2.55 -8.84
CA LEU A 82 0.85 1.49 -8.29
C LEU A 82 1.64 0.58 -7.34
N LEU A 83 2.85 0.17 -7.73
CA LEU A 83 3.74 -0.62 -6.88
C LEU A 83 4.12 0.13 -5.61
N VAL A 84 4.46 1.43 -5.68
CA VAL A 84 4.74 2.23 -4.49
C VAL A 84 3.53 2.28 -3.56
N ILE A 85 2.33 2.51 -4.08
CA ILE A 85 1.09 2.49 -3.30
C ILE A 85 0.88 1.12 -2.64
N LEU A 86 1.06 0.03 -3.39
CA LEU A 86 0.91 -1.33 -2.88
C LEU A 86 1.98 -1.67 -1.83
N ILE A 87 3.23 -1.23 -2.02
CA ILE A 87 4.32 -1.40 -1.06
C ILE A 87 4.03 -0.62 0.20
N VAL A 88 3.59 0.63 0.10
CA VAL A 88 3.23 1.48 1.24
C VAL A 88 2.05 0.86 2.01
N ARG A 89 1.01 0.39 1.32
CA ARG A 89 -0.11 -0.36 1.93
C ARG A 89 0.35 -1.67 2.56
N ALA A 90 1.20 -2.44 1.89
CA ALA A 90 1.72 -3.70 2.39
C ALA A 90 2.66 -3.48 3.58
N LEU A 91 3.43 -2.40 3.59
CA LEU A 91 4.32 -2.03 4.70
C LEU A 91 3.49 -1.60 5.91
N MET A 92 2.48 -0.74 5.73
CA MET A 92 1.51 -0.43 6.78
C MET A 92 0.85 -1.70 7.33
N ARG A 93 0.40 -2.60 6.44
CA ARG A 93 -0.22 -3.87 6.83
C ARG A 93 0.77 -4.82 7.52
N ALA A 94 2.02 -4.89 7.07
CA ALA A 94 3.04 -5.76 7.66
C ALA A 94 3.60 -5.20 8.97
N TRP A 95 3.52 -3.89 9.18
CA TRP A 95 3.77 -3.25 10.46
C TRP A 95 2.62 -3.54 11.43
N ARG A 96 1.38 -3.49 10.93
CA ARG A 96 0.17 -3.93 11.64
C ARG A 96 0.14 -5.45 11.94
N ASP A 97 0.72 -6.27 11.07
CA ASP A 97 0.85 -7.73 11.22
C ASP A 97 2.20 -8.14 11.83
N ARG A 98 2.99 -7.20 12.40
CA ARG A 98 4.16 -7.61 13.18
C ARG A 98 3.65 -8.52 14.29
N PRO A 99 4.12 -9.77 14.35
CA PRO A 99 3.63 -10.73 15.31
C PRO A 99 4.06 -10.24 16.68
N LEU A 100 3.15 -9.58 17.40
CA LEU A 100 3.06 -9.70 18.85
C LEU A 100 3.27 -11.18 19.12
N ARG A 101 4.42 -11.47 19.74
CA ARG A 101 4.94 -12.80 20.02
C ARG A 101 3.78 -13.66 20.50
N ARG A 102 3.26 -14.49 19.58
CA ARG A 102 2.23 -15.50 19.83
C ARG A 102 2.82 -16.44 20.86
N ARG A 103 2.63 -16.12 22.13
CA ARG A 103 2.78 -17.05 23.22
C ARG A 103 1.40 -17.66 23.38
N ASP A 104 1.22 -18.76 22.65
CA ASP A 104 0.17 -19.71 22.98
C ASP A 104 0.35 -20.17 24.43
N GLY A 105 -0.78 -20.37 25.10
CA GLY A 105 -0.91 -20.92 26.44
C GLY A 105 -1.64 -19.95 27.35
N GLY A 106 -2.85 -20.22 27.82
CA GLY A 106 -3.70 -21.39 27.72
C GLY A 106 -4.98 -21.12 28.49
N GLU A 107 -5.97 -21.95 28.23
CA GLU A 107 -7.16 -22.17 29.07
C GLU A 107 -8.15 -21.02 29.30
N VAL A 108 -9.39 -21.45 29.52
CA VAL A 108 -10.57 -20.63 29.57
C VAL A 108 -10.69 -20.08 30.99
N ASP A 109 -9.88 -19.09 31.36
CA ASP A 109 -10.04 -18.45 32.66
C ASP A 109 -10.79 -17.13 32.55
N THR A 110 -11.96 -17.13 33.20
CA THR A 110 -12.81 -16.00 33.58
C THR A 110 -12.06 -14.94 34.43
N GLU A 111 -10.76 -15.11 34.66
CA GLU A 111 -9.91 -14.23 35.47
C GLU A 111 -9.25 -13.07 34.70
N SER A 112 -9.29 -13.05 33.35
CA SER A 112 -8.64 -11.98 32.56
C SER A 112 -9.25 -10.58 32.74
N THR A 113 -10.42 -10.45 33.37
CA THR A 113 -10.95 -9.14 33.76
C THR A 113 -10.10 -8.52 34.89
N GLY A 114 -9.46 -9.33 35.75
CA GLY A 114 -8.66 -8.85 36.87
C GLY A 114 -7.30 -8.28 36.48
N GLU A 115 -6.56 -8.93 35.58
CA GLU A 115 -5.17 -8.53 35.28
C GLU A 115 -5.08 -7.29 34.37
N ALA A 116 -6.09 -7.07 33.51
CA ALA A 116 -6.22 -5.83 32.73
C ALA A 116 -6.57 -4.60 33.60
N ILE A 117 -7.08 -4.80 34.83
CA ILE A 117 -7.36 -3.73 35.79
C ILE A 117 -6.08 -3.29 36.52
N LEU A 118 -5.04 -4.14 36.58
CA LEU A 118 -3.81 -3.87 37.34
C LEU A 118 -2.79 -2.98 36.61
N GLN A 119 -2.91 -2.79 35.30
CA GLN A 119 -2.05 -1.86 34.56
C GLN A 119 -2.54 -0.43 34.77
N GLU A 120 -1.73 0.34 35.49
CA GLU A 120 -1.99 1.73 35.82
C GLU A 120 -2.06 2.60 34.55
N PRO A 121 -2.99 3.59 34.47
CA PRO A 121 -3.17 4.41 33.27
C PRO A 121 -1.87 5.03 32.72
N ASP A 122 -0.90 5.29 33.60
CA ASP A 122 0.40 5.86 33.27
C ASP A 122 1.26 4.95 32.37
N ALA A 123 1.14 3.63 32.50
CA ALA A 123 1.88 2.68 31.66
C ALA A 123 1.41 2.71 30.20
N VAL A 124 0.13 3.05 29.99
CA VAL A 124 -0.54 3.07 28.68
C VAL A 124 -0.41 4.42 27.98
N ALA A 125 -0.25 5.49 28.75
CA ALA A 125 -0.24 6.86 28.25
C ALA A 125 0.72 7.13 27.08
N PRO A 126 1.96 6.59 27.04
CA PRO A 126 2.86 6.82 25.90
C PRO A 126 2.35 6.23 24.58
N ALA A 127 1.66 5.08 24.61
CA ALA A 127 1.08 4.47 23.42
C ALA A 127 -0.09 5.31 22.90
N ILE A 128 -1.01 5.68 23.78
CA ILE A 128 -2.20 6.45 23.42
C ILE A 128 -1.84 7.86 22.95
N ARG A 129 -0.92 8.57 23.63
CA ARG A 129 -0.47 9.90 23.17
C ARG A 129 0.11 9.85 21.75
N ARG A 130 0.93 8.83 21.45
CA ARG A 130 1.47 8.64 20.09
C ARG A 130 0.37 8.35 19.07
N GLY A 131 -0.61 7.54 19.46
CA GLY A 131 -1.80 7.23 18.67
C GLY A 131 -2.62 8.47 18.33
N VAL A 132 -2.98 9.25 19.34
CA VAL A 132 -3.75 10.49 19.17
C VAL A 132 -3.01 11.49 18.29
N ALA A 133 -1.71 11.68 18.50
CA ALA A 133 -0.90 12.54 17.64
C ALA A 133 -0.84 12.03 16.19
N GLY A 134 -0.83 10.71 15.99
CA GLY A 134 -0.95 10.08 14.68
C GLY A 134 -2.32 10.31 14.04
N ALA A 135 -3.39 10.15 14.80
CA ALA A 135 -4.76 10.38 14.36
C ALA A 135 -5.00 11.83 13.95
N LEU A 136 -4.47 12.81 14.70
CA LEU A 136 -4.51 14.23 14.35
C LEU A 136 -3.81 14.51 13.01
N ARG A 137 -2.65 13.89 12.76
CA ARG A 137 -1.98 13.97 11.44
C ARG A 137 -2.83 13.35 10.34
N SER A 138 -3.38 12.16 10.56
CA SER A 138 -4.25 11.48 9.59
C SER A 138 -5.49 12.31 9.22
N ILE A 139 -6.09 13.01 10.19
CA ILE A 139 -7.20 13.92 9.92
C ILE A 139 -6.77 15.09 9.02
N ALA A 140 -5.62 15.70 9.33
CA ALA A 140 -5.12 16.87 8.61
C ALA A 140 -4.63 16.54 7.19
N GLU A 141 -3.98 15.40 7.00
CA GLU A 141 -3.36 15.00 5.74
C GLU A 141 -4.31 14.22 4.81
N GLY A 142 -5.45 13.74 5.31
CA GLY A 142 -6.40 12.93 4.55
C GLY A 142 -7.01 13.67 3.35
N ALA A 143 -7.00 13.03 2.18
CA ALA A 143 -7.50 13.62 0.94
C ALA A 143 -9.00 13.92 0.97
N THR A 144 -9.80 13.01 1.53
CA THR A 144 -11.25 13.16 1.71
C THR A 144 -11.60 13.15 3.20
N PRO A 145 -12.67 13.83 3.64
CA PRO A 145 -13.11 13.78 5.04
C PRO A 145 -13.40 12.36 5.52
N THR A 146 -14.08 11.56 4.68
CA THR A 146 -14.38 10.15 4.96
C THR A 146 -13.12 9.33 5.23
N ASP A 147 -12.14 9.39 4.32
CA ASP A 147 -10.90 8.63 4.47
C ASP A 147 -10.09 9.12 5.68
N ALA A 148 -10.10 10.43 5.94
CA ALA A 148 -9.42 11.05 7.07
C ALA A 148 -9.98 10.51 8.40
N ILE A 149 -11.30 10.52 8.58
CA ILE A 149 -12.00 10.04 9.79
C ILE A 149 -11.73 8.55 10.00
N VAL A 150 -11.82 7.74 8.94
CA VAL A 150 -11.55 6.30 9.00
C VAL A 150 -10.09 6.04 9.39
N ALA A 151 -9.13 6.73 8.77
CA ALA A 151 -7.71 6.57 9.06
C ALA A 151 -7.38 6.97 10.50
N ALA A 152 -7.97 8.05 11.00
CA ALA A 152 -7.77 8.52 12.36
C ALA A 152 -8.28 7.54 13.41
N TRP A 153 -9.50 7.01 13.25
CA TRP A 153 -10.04 6.01 14.16
C TRP A 153 -9.23 4.71 14.14
N VAL A 154 -8.87 4.21 12.96
CA VAL A 154 -8.04 2.99 12.84
C VAL A 154 -6.67 3.17 13.49
N GLY A 155 -6.05 4.34 13.37
CA GLY A 155 -4.79 4.64 14.05
C GLY A 155 -4.92 4.66 15.58
N LEU A 156 -6.06 5.12 16.11
CA LEU A 156 -6.38 5.03 17.54
C LEU A 156 -6.53 3.57 17.99
N GLU A 157 -7.25 2.73 17.25
CA GLU A 157 -7.39 1.29 17.55
C GLU A 157 -6.03 0.58 17.59
N GLU A 158 -5.14 0.91 16.66
CA GLU A 158 -3.77 0.38 16.63
C GLU A 158 -2.99 0.82 17.87
N SER A 159 -3.08 2.11 18.25
CA SER A 159 -2.41 2.62 19.46
C SER A 159 -2.91 2.00 20.75
N ALA A 160 -4.21 1.68 20.82
CA ALA A 160 -4.78 0.93 21.94
C ALA A 160 -4.26 -0.51 21.97
N SER A 161 -4.02 -1.12 20.81
CA SER A 161 -3.43 -2.47 20.71
C SER A 161 -1.95 -2.47 21.12
N ASP A 162 -1.25 -1.36 20.91
CA ASP A 162 0.13 -1.14 21.32
C ASP A 162 0.30 -0.80 22.81
N ALA A 163 -0.80 -0.58 23.54
CA ALA A 163 -0.80 -0.25 24.96
C ALA A 163 -0.28 -1.38 25.86
N GLY A 164 -0.08 -2.58 25.32
CA GLY A 164 0.37 -3.76 26.07
C GLY A 164 -0.73 -4.41 26.92
N ILE A 165 -1.99 -4.00 26.74
CA ILE A 165 -3.17 -4.61 27.36
C ILE A 165 -3.79 -5.60 26.38
N THR A 166 -4.13 -6.79 26.88
CA THR A 166 -4.79 -7.81 26.08
C THR A 166 -6.27 -7.49 25.88
N ARG A 167 -6.75 -7.70 24.66
CA ARG A 167 -8.17 -7.62 24.30
C ARG A 167 -8.93 -8.85 24.77
N GLY A 168 -10.16 -8.69 25.22
CA GLY A 168 -11.05 -9.81 25.55
C GLY A 168 -11.34 -10.69 24.32
N ARG A 169 -11.64 -11.98 24.54
CA ARG A 169 -11.86 -12.95 23.44
C ARG A 169 -12.99 -12.56 22.49
N SER A 170 -14.08 -12.01 23.02
CA SER A 170 -15.25 -11.55 22.28
C SER A 170 -15.29 -10.03 22.10
N GLU A 171 -14.30 -9.31 22.62
CA GLU A 171 -14.24 -7.85 22.55
C GLU A 171 -13.83 -7.43 21.14
N THR A 172 -14.61 -6.53 20.55
CA THR A 172 -14.33 -5.96 19.23
C THR A 172 -13.17 -4.96 19.29
N PRO A 173 -12.51 -4.64 18.16
CA PRO A 173 -11.48 -3.60 18.11
C PRO A 173 -11.96 -2.25 18.65
N SER A 174 -13.18 -1.82 18.28
CA SER A 174 -13.75 -0.56 18.74
C SER A 174 -14.02 -0.54 20.24
N GLU A 175 -14.62 -1.61 20.79
CA GLU A 175 -14.86 -1.74 22.24
C GLU A 175 -13.56 -1.71 23.02
N PHE A 176 -12.55 -2.42 22.52
CA PHE A 176 -11.22 -2.42 23.11
C PHE A 176 -10.59 -1.03 23.10
N ALA A 177 -10.57 -0.37 21.93
CA ALA A 177 -10.04 0.98 21.81
C ALA A 177 -10.76 1.94 22.75
N MET A 178 -12.09 1.87 22.84
CA MET A 178 -12.87 2.67 23.76
C MET A 178 -12.49 2.40 25.22
N ARG A 179 -12.37 1.13 25.62
CA ARG A 179 -11.96 0.75 26.97
C ARG A 179 -10.57 1.27 27.32
N ILE A 180 -9.64 1.29 26.38
CA ILE A 180 -8.28 1.79 26.63
C ILE A 180 -8.25 3.32 26.66
N ILE A 181 -8.81 3.99 25.65
CA ILE A 181 -8.79 5.45 25.51
C ILE A 181 -9.52 6.10 26.69
N THR A 182 -10.63 5.55 27.16
CA THR A 182 -11.45 6.14 28.23
C THR A 182 -11.02 5.77 29.65
N ARG A 183 -9.83 5.15 29.83
CA ARG A 183 -9.25 4.95 31.16
C ARG A 183 -8.96 6.25 31.90
N ARG A 184 -8.76 7.35 31.16
CA ARG A 184 -8.64 8.68 31.73
C ARG A 184 -10.02 9.34 31.76
N ALA A 185 -10.34 10.00 32.88
CA ALA A 185 -11.63 10.66 33.03
C ALA A 185 -11.76 11.88 32.11
N GLY A 186 -12.99 12.23 31.73
CA GLY A 186 -13.31 13.48 31.03
C GLY A 186 -13.23 13.42 29.49
N ILE A 187 -12.92 12.26 28.90
CA ILE A 187 -12.78 12.11 27.44
C ILE A 187 -13.78 11.13 26.80
N THR A 188 -14.65 10.50 27.60
CA THR A 188 -15.62 9.50 27.13
C THR A 188 -16.58 10.05 26.08
N GLU A 189 -17.08 11.28 26.26
CA GLU A 189 -18.00 11.90 25.31
C GLU A 189 -17.33 12.19 23.96
N ALA A 190 -16.10 12.72 23.99
CA ALA A 190 -15.30 12.98 22.79
C ALA A 190 -14.98 11.66 22.05
N ALA A 191 -14.55 10.63 22.78
CA ALA A 191 -14.26 9.32 22.19
C ALA A 191 -15.52 8.67 21.59
N THR A 192 -16.66 8.77 22.27
CA THR A 192 -17.95 8.23 21.76
C THR A 192 -18.41 8.98 20.51
N SER A 193 -18.30 10.31 20.49
CA SER A 193 -18.62 11.12 19.32
C SER A 193 -17.77 10.76 18.11
N LEU A 194 -16.46 10.56 18.32
CA LEU A 194 -15.55 10.14 17.26
C LEU A 194 -15.88 8.74 16.74
N LEU A 195 -16.16 7.78 17.63
CA LEU A 195 -16.59 6.42 17.26
C LEU A 195 -17.88 6.46 16.43
N ALA A 196 -18.88 7.23 16.87
CA ALA A 196 -20.15 7.35 16.16
C ALA A 196 -19.97 7.95 14.76
N LEU A 197 -19.04 8.88 14.58
CA LEU A 197 -18.72 9.44 13.27
C LEU A 197 -18.07 8.38 12.37
N TYR A 198 -17.09 7.65 12.88
CA TYR A 198 -16.44 6.53 12.20
C TYR A 198 -17.45 5.45 11.75
N GLU A 199 -18.33 5.02 12.64
CA GLU A 199 -19.33 4.00 12.33
C GLU A 199 -20.31 4.47 11.25
N ARG A 200 -20.71 5.73 11.30
CA ARG A 200 -21.62 6.33 10.31
C ARG A 200 -20.99 6.40 8.92
N VAL A 201 -19.72 6.80 8.82
CA VAL A 201 -19.04 6.86 7.52
C VAL A 201 -18.68 5.48 6.99
N ARG A 202 -18.32 4.54 7.87
CA ARG A 202 -17.85 3.22 7.45
C ARG A 202 -18.98 2.24 7.16
N PHE A 203 -20.04 2.27 7.96
CA PHE A 203 -21.13 1.30 7.92
C PHE A 203 -22.49 1.95 7.63
N GLY A 204 -22.65 3.24 7.93
CA GLY A 204 -23.91 3.97 7.76
C GLY A 204 -24.16 4.56 6.37
N GLY A 205 -23.21 4.43 5.43
CA GLY A 205 -23.33 4.99 4.07
C GLY A 205 -23.28 6.52 4.01
N HIS A 206 -22.84 7.18 5.09
CA HIS A 206 -22.70 8.64 5.15
C HIS A 206 -21.40 9.07 4.50
N GLU A 207 -21.47 9.94 3.49
CA GLU A 207 -20.29 10.64 2.98
C GLU A 207 -20.01 11.84 3.87
N ALA A 208 -18.86 11.82 4.54
CA ALA A 208 -18.48 12.91 5.44
C ALA A 208 -18.10 14.17 4.67
N ASP A 209 -18.43 15.31 5.26
CA ASP A 209 -18.03 16.63 4.78
C ASP A 209 -16.94 17.25 5.67
N GLU A 210 -16.57 18.50 5.39
CA GLU A 210 -15.53 19.19 6.15
C GLU A 210 -15.98 19.56 7.57
N GLN A 211 -17.29 19.67 7.82
CA GLN A 211 -17.82 19.89 9.17
C GLN A 211 -17.64 18.63 10.02
N ASP A 212 -17.87 17.45 9.44
CA ASP A 212 -17.57 16.17 10.07
C ASP A 212 -16.07 16.02 10.36
N ARG A 213 -15.21 16.41 9.42
CA ARG A 213 -13.75 16.42 9.64
C ARG A 213 -13.37 17.32 10.81
N ALA A 214 -13.92 18.53 10.86
CA ALA A 214 -13.68 19.48 11.94
C ALA A 214 -14.17 18.93 13.30
N ALA A 215 -15.33 18.27 13.33
CA ALA A 215 -15.86 17.62 14.53
C ALA A 215 -14.95 16.46 15.00
N ALA A 216 -14.46 15.64 14.07
CA ALA A 216 -13.50 14.57 14.37
C ALA A 216 -12.19 15.14 14.93
N HIS A 217 -11.67 16.20 14.32
CA HIS A 217 -10.47 16.89 14.78
C HIS A 217 -10.67 17.43 16.20
N ALA A 218 -11.79 18.10 16.48
CA ALA A 218 -12.09 18.64 17.80
C ALA A 218 -12.15 17.53 18.86
N ALA A 219 -12.82 16.42 18.57
CA ALA A 219 -12.87 15.26 19.46
C ALA A 219 -11.48 14.69 19.75
N LEU A 220 -10.62 14.57 18.74
CA LEU A 220 -9.24 14.14 18.90
C LEU A 220 -8.41 15.09 19.76
N THR A 221 -8.59 16.41 19.61
CA THR A 221 -7.92 17.41 20.46
C THR A 221 -8.33 17.26 21.92
N THR A 222 -9.62 17.07 22.21
CA THR A 222 -10.09 16.82 23.59
C THR A 222 -9.51 15.52 24.16
N ILE A 223 -9.40 14.46 23.35
CA ILE A 223 -8.74 13.23 23.77
C ILE A 223 -7.24 13.48 24.04
N GLU A 224 -6.56 14.25 23.19
CA GLU A 224 -5.15 14.60 23.38
C GLU A 224 -4.93 15.32 24.72
N GLU A 225 -5.75 16.33 25.01
CA GLU A 225 -5.70 17.09 26.26
C GLU A 225 -5.94 16.21 27.48
N GLY A 226 -6.90 15.28 27.39
CA GLY A 226 -7.14 14.31 28.45
C GLY A 226 -5.97 13.36 28.70
N TRP A 227 -5.08 13.15 27.72
CA TRP A 227 -3.92 12.27 27.84
C TRP A 227 -2.57 12.98 28.07
N ARG A 228 -2.54 14.32 28.09
CA ARG A 228 -1.36 15.10 28.50
C ARG A 228 -1.05 14.94 29.98
#